data_AF-A0A2U8QQU6-F1
#
_entry.id   AF-A0A2U8QQU6-F1
#
_cell.length_a   1.000
_cell.length_b   1.000
_cell.length_c   1.000
_cell.angle_alpha   90.00
_cell.angle_beta   90.00
_cell.angle_gamma   90.00
#
_symmetry.space_group_name_H-M   'P 1'
#
loop_
_entity.id
_entity.type
_entity.pdbx_description
1 polymer ?
#
loop_
_entity_poly.entity_id
_entity_poly.type
_entity_poly.pdbx_seq_one_letter_code
_entity_poly.pdbx_strand_id
1 'polypeptide(L)'
;MDNTEFTTTFGYAPSTTEVQFNGSQEQVTVNVNVTSTTVILKSARIGDLVIKQIYYAGSSTSQGASFRDQFIEIHNNSNETIYADGLYIGQLYGRNTTTSASYSLTNGQFDWSQSIGMTAGSSANTNYVYADYVFQIPGTGQEYPIEPGESIVIAQSALNHKSPMVNNNGDPVTVNDPSLTVDLSGADFEAYLGDFRLSIGSTVYQYDIQNPAVTDLLIAYWGRPGYYSGNKDFLMDNPGRDSFIIFRSEDFSTYQNFPDPSVTAEGSSTKYFLQIPIAEIIDGVDLQHYNPSSQRPKILPSEVDASYIGCDAAFNSQAVIRKTKSTINGRVILEDTNNSANDFVKLAMANPRGFAN
;
A
#
# COMPACT_ATOMS: atom_id res chain seq x y z
N MET A 1 -5.29 -22.97 -21.50
CA MET A 1 -5.26 -22.38 -22.84
C MET A 1 -3.83 -22.52 -23.34
N ASP A 2 -3.62 -23.09 -24.53
CA ASP A 2 -2.28 -23.13 -25.13
C ASP A 2 -1.94 -21.78 -25.81
N ASN A 3 -0.67 -21.58 -26.20
CA ASN A 3 -0.23 -20.31 -26.80
C ASN A 3 -0.98 -19.94 -28.09
N THR A 4 -1.44 -20.93 -28.86
CA THR A 4 -2.16 -20.70 -30.12
C THR A 4 -3.58 -20.23 -29.83
N GLU A 5 -4.25 -20.90 -28.89
CA GLU A 5 -5.58 -20.55 -28.40
C GLU A 5 -5.58 -19.17 -27.71
N PHE A 6 -4.52 -18.85 -26.95
CA PHE A 6 -4.32 -17.52 -26.34
C PHE A 6 -4.18 -16.42 -27.37
N THR A 7 -3.26 -16.58 -28.32
CA THR A 7 -3.01 -15.56 -29.34
C THR A 7 -4.24 -15.33 -30.21
N THR A 8 -5.00 -16.39 -30.49
CA THR A 8 -6.27 -16.31 -31.24
C THR A 8 -7.35 -15.57 -30.45
N THR A 9 -7.41 -15.78 -29.14
CA THR A 9 -8.43 -15.16 -28.27
C THR A 9 -8.14 -13.69 -27.98
N PHE A 10 -6.87 -13.33 -27.72
CA PHE A 10 -6.50 -12.02 -27.20
C PHE A 10 -5.75 -11.13 -28.20
N GLY A 11 -5.32 -11.67 -29.35
CA GLY A 11 -4.68 -10.90 -30.42
C GLY A 11 -3.21 -10.54 -30.17
N TYR A 12 -2.57 -11.12 -29.16
CA TYR A 12 -1.14 -10.96 -28.88
C TYR A 12 -0.54 -12.25 -28.30
N ALA A 13 0.79 -12.39 -28.41
CA ALA A 13 1.52 -13.53 -27.86
C ALA A 13 1.90 -13.28 -26.38
N PRO A 14 1.78 -14.29 -25.50
CA PRO A 14 2.12 -14.14 -24.09
C PRO A 14 3.64 -14.00 -23.92
N SER A 15 4.09 -13.12 -23.02
CA SER A 15 5.52 -12.91 -22.71
C SER A 15 6.08 -13.92 -21.70
N THR A 16 5.22 -14.72 -21.09
CA THR A 16 5.54 -15.72 -20.04
C THR A 16 4.89 -17.06 -20.36
N THR A 17 5.39 -18.14 -19.76
CA THR A 17 4.85 -19.50 -19.92
C THR A 17 3.50 -19.70 -19.24
N GLU A 18 3.14 -18.82 -18.31
CA GLU A 18 1.87 -18.80 -17.59
C GLU A 18 1.31 -17.37 -17.65
N VAL A 19 0.08 -17.20 -18.12
CA VAL A 19 -0.66 -15.93 -18.08
C VAL A 19 -1.85 -16.09 -17.18
N GLN A 20 -1.95 -15.24 -16.16
CA GLN A 20 -3.06 -15.24 -15.23
C GLN A 20 -4.05 -14.14 -15.57
N PHE A 21 -5.33 -14.43 -15.36
CA PHE A 21 -6.43 -13.51 -15.59
C PHE A 21 -7.19 -13.29 -14.29
N ASN A 22 -7.49 -12.02 -14.01
CA ASN A 22 -8.19 -11.58 -12.83
C ASN A 22 -9.39 -10.71 -13.16
N GLY A 23 -10.44 -10.81 -12.36
CA GLY A 23 -11.61 -9.95 -12.50
C GLY A 23 -12.44 -10.02 -11.24
N SER A 24 -12.98 -8.87 -10.84
CA SER A 24 -13.93 -8.78 -9.74
C SER A 24 -15.00 -7.75 -10.04
N GLN A 25 -16.14 -7.90 -9.39
CA GLN A 25 -17.24 -6.96 -9.47
C GLN A 25 -17.84 -6.80 -8.09
N GLU A 26 -17.82 -5.57 -7.57
CA GLU A 26 -18.30 -5.26 -6.23
C GLU A 26 -19.75 -4.77 -6.24
N GLN A 27 -20.39 -4.85 -5.07
CA GLN A 27 -21.75 -4.37 -4.82
C GLN A 27 -22.81 -4.96 -5.77
N VAL A 28 -22.58 -6.20 -6.22
CA VAL A 28 -23.56 -6.94 -7.04
C VAL A 28 -24.77 -7.29 -6.16
N THR A 29 -25.94 -6.80 -6.54
CA THR A 29 -27.20 -7.18 -5.90
C THR A 29 -27.63 -8.55 -6.41
N VAL A 30 -27.59 -9.58 -5.56
CA VAL A 30 -28.06 -10.93 -5.89
C VAL A 30 -29.48 -11.11 -5.35
N ASN A 31 -30.48 -11.20 -6.23
CA ASN A 31 -31.87 -11.50 -5.89
C ASN A 31 -32.58 -12.23 -7.03
N VAL A 32 -33.84 -12.63 -6.83
CA VAL A 32 -34.63 -13.43 -7.80
C VAL A 32 -34.82 -12.76 -9.17
N ASN A 33 -34.60 -11.45 -9.28
CA ASN A 33 -34.76 -10.68 -10.53
C ASN A 33 -33.43 -10.41 -11.24
N VAL A 34 -32.28 -10.72 -10.62
CA VAL A 34 -30.95 -10.55 -11.23
C VAL A 34 -30.44 -11.92 -11.64
N THR A 35 -30.54 -12.23 -12.94
CA THR A 35 -30.23 -13.55 -13.50
C THR A 35 -28.82 -13.67 -14.08
N SER A 36 -28.09 -12.57 -14.22
CA SER A 36 -26.69 -12.57 -14.69
C SER A 36 -25.94 -11.33 -14.22
N THR A 37 -24.62 -11.44 -14.13
CA THR A 37 -23.69 -10.33 -13.90
C THR A 37 -22.46 -10.50 -14.79
N THR A 38 -21.73 -9.42 -15.09
CA THR A 38 -20.56 -9.44 -15.98
C THR A 38 -19.30 -9.13 -15.20
N VAL A 39 -18.35 -10.06 -15.18
CA VAL A 39 -17.01 -9.87 -14.63
C VAL A 39 -16.04 -9.68 -15.79
N ILE A 40 -15.36 -8.53 -15.83
CA ILE A 40 -14.34 -8.23 -16.85
C ILE A 40 -13.02 -8.83 -16.38
N LEU A 41 -12.47 -9.76 -17.17
CA LEU A 41 -11.17 -10.37 -16.92
C LEU A 41 -10.06 -9.52 -17.52
N LYS A 42 -8.97 -9.34 -16.77
CA LYS A 42 -7.77 -8.58 -17.13
C LYS A 42 -6.53 -9.43 -16.85
N SER A 43 -5.53 -9.38 -17.73
CA SER A 43 -4.29 -10.15 -17.56
C SER A 43 -3.40 -9.53 -16.48
N ALA A 44 -2.89 -10.34 -15.55
CA ALA A 44 -1.88 -9.96 -14.57
C ALA A 44 -0.47 -10.09 -15.17
N ARG A 45 0.38 -9.08 -14.95
CA ARG A 45 1.84 -9.23 -15.09
C ARG A 45 2.38 -9.75 -13.76
N ILE A 46 3.25 -10.76 -13.80
CA ILE A 46 4.06 -11.09 -12.62
C ILE A 46 5.02 -9.91 -12.43
N GLY A 47 4.94 -9.24 -11.28
CA GLY A 47 5.88 -8.19 -10.91
C GLY A 47 7.22 -8.80 -10.48
N ASP A 48 8.32 -8.25 -10.98
CA ASP A 48 9.67 -8.62 -10.52
C ASP A 48 9.89 -8.18 -9.05
N LEU A 49 9.24 -7.09 -8.63
CA LEU A 49 9.12 -6.65 -7.24
C LEU A 49 7.70 -6.83 -6.75
N VAL A 50 7.54 -7.34 -5.54
CA VAL A 50 6.25 -7.61 -4.91
C VAL A 50 6.23 -7.17 -3.45
N ILE A 51 5.12 -6.62 -2.97
CA ILE A 51 4.84 -6.31 -1.56
C ILE A 51 4.72 -7.62 -0.77
N LYS A 52 5.75 -8.00 -0.03
CA LYS A 52 5.79 -9.27 0.68
C LYS A 52 4.96 -9.26 1.96
N GLN A 53 5.04 -8.20 2.75
CA GLN A 53 4.40 -8.15 4.06
C GLN A 53 3.94 -6.73 4.37
N ILE A 54 2.74 -6.60 4.94
CA ILE A 54 2.23 -5.34 5.45
C ILE A 54 1.84 -5.57 6.91
N TYR A 55 2.60 -4.98 7.82
CA TYR A 55 2.26 -4.96 9.23
C TYR A 55 1.64 -3.61 9.56
N TYR A 56 0.32 -3.55 9.42
CA TYR A 56 -0.47 -2.33 9.66
C TYR A 56 -1.30 -2.43 10.94
N ALA A 57 -1.66 -3.64 11.40
CA ALA A 57 -2.56 -3.78 12.55
C ALA A 57 -1.96 -3.17 13.82
N GLY A 58 -0.64 -3.11 13.92
CA GLY A 58 0.07 -2.69 15.13
C GLY A 58 -0.08 -3.69 16.26
N SER A 59 0.64 -3.47 17.35
CA SER A 59 0.65 -4.31 18.55
C SER A 59 -0.24 -3.73 19.65
N SER A 60 -0.37 -4.47 20.76
CA SER A 60 -1.18 -4.04 21.91
C SER A 60 -0.90 -2.59 22.33
N THR A 61 -1.96 -1.80 22.52
CA THR A 61 -1.87 -0.39 22.93
C THR A 61 -1.41 -0.19 24.38
N SER A 62 -1.38 -1.25 25.18
CA SER A 62 -0.98 -1.21 26.60
C SER A 62 0.23 -2.09 26.92
N GLN A 63 0.51 -3.11 26.11
CA GLN A 63 1.60 -4.05 26.35
C GLN A 63 2.72 -3.96 25.29
N GLY A 64 2.39 -3.55 24.06
CA GLY A 64 3.32 -3.44 22.94
C GLY A 64 3.58 -2.00 22.51
N ALA A 65 3.93 -1.85 21.23
CA ALA A 65 4.29 -0.58 20.60
C ALA A 65 3.10 0.19 19.99
N SER A 66 1.86 -0.31 20.14
CA SER A 66 0.67 0.28 19.52
C SER A 66 0.82 0.33 17.99
N PHE A 67 0.78 1.50 17.36
CA PHE A 67 0.96 1.63 15.92
C PHE A 67 2.43 1.83 15.51
N ARG A 68 3.35 2.11 16.43
CA ARG A 68 4.71 2.60 16.11
C ARG A 68 5.60 1.57 15.41
N ASP A 69 5.20 0.31 15.46
CA ASP A 69 5.93 -0.85 14.95
C ASP A 69 5.50 -1.27 13.54
N GLN A 70 4.77 -0.41 12.82
CA GLN A 70 4.28 -0.69 11.47
C GLN A 70 5.41 -0.71 10.43
N PHE A 71 5.26 -1.55 9.40
CA PHE A 71 6.18 -1.61 8.26
C PHE A 71 5.54 -2.21 7.00
N ILE A 72 6.15 -1.92 5.85
CA ILE A 72 5.93 -2.60 4.57
C ILE A 72 7.24 -3.27 4.15
N GLU A 73 7.16 -4.50 3.66
CA GLU A 73 8.29 -5.24 3.13
C GLU A 73 8.10 -5.51 1.64
N ILE A 74 9.14 -5.27 0.85
CA ILE A 74 9.16 -5.48 -0.60
C ILE A 74 10.18 -6.58 -0.90
N HIS A 75 9.86 -7.48 -1.82
CA HIS A 75 10.67 -8.64 -2.18
C HIS A 75 10.98 -8.66 -3.67
N ASN A 76 12.22 -9.03 -4.01
CA ASN A 76 12.62 -9.29 -5.38
C ASN A 76 12.26 -10.73 -5.76
N ASN A 77 11.14 -10.88 -6.46
CA ASN A 77 10.62 -12.17 -6.93
C ASN A 77 11.35 -12.67 -8.19
N SER A 78 12.14 -11.78 -8.84
CA SER A 78 12.87 -12.09 -10.06
C SER A 78 14.15 -12.92 -9.80
N ASN A 79 14.87 -13.23 -10.87
CA ASN A 79 16.17 -13.90 -10.84
C ASN A 79 17.34 -12.93 -11.08
N GLU A 80 17.11 -11.63 -11.14
CA GLU A 80 18.12 -10.58 -11.39
C GLU A 80 18.15 -9.57 -10.24
N THR A 81 19.28 -8.89 -10.03
CA THR A 81 19.36 -7.81 -9.05
C THR A 81 18.52 -6.62 -9.50
N ILE A 82 17.67 -6.08 -8.62
CA ILE A 82 16.85 -4.89 -8.89
C ILE A 82 17.25 -3.79 -7.93
N TYR A 83 17.49 -2.58 -8.43
CA TYR A 83 17.84 -1.44 -7.59
C TYR A 83 16.60 -0.73 -7.07
N ALA A 84 16.50 -0.54 -5.75
CA ALA A 84 15.36 0.09 -5.09
C ALA A 84 15.30 1.61 -5.34
N ASP A 85 16.40 2.23 -5.75
CA ASP A 85 16.54 3.65 -6.06
C ASP A 85 15.35 4.17 -6.89
N GLY A 86 14.71 5.23 -6.41
CA GLY A 86 13.60 5.89 -7.10
C GLY A 86 12.28 5.11 -7.13
N LEU A 87 12.17 3.97 -6.45
CA LEU A 87 10.90 3.26 -6.26
C LEU A 87 9.97 4.09 -5.37
N TYR A 88 8.73 4.26 -5.78
CA TYR A 88 7.71 4.96 -5.02
C TYR A 88 6.81 3.99 -4.25
N ILE A 89 6.40 4.39 -3.05
CA ILE A 89 5.44 3.69 -2.20
C ILE A 89 4.27 4.64 -1.95
N GLY A 90 3.08 4.26 -2.40
CA GLY A 90 1.87 5.07 -2.25
C GLY A 90 0.89 4.45 -1.27
N GLN A 91 0.40 5.24 -0.32
CA GLN A 91 -0.80 4.91 0.45
C GLN A 91 -2.02 5.53 -0.24
N LEU A 92 -2.92 4.68 -0.70
CA LEU A 92 -4.07 5.10 -1.49
C LEU A 92 -5.20 5.63 -0.62
N TYR A 93 -5.90 6.60 -1.19
CA TYR A 93 -7.09 7.20 -0.66
C TYR A 93 -8.31 6.80 -1.49
N GLY A 94 -9.38 6.49 -0.78
CA GLY A 94 -10.67 6.24 -1.40
C GLY A 94 -11.76 6.24 -0.36
N ARG A 95 -12.94 5.83 -0.79
CA ARG A 95 -14.11 5.86 0.05
C ARG A 95 -14.02 4.79 1.14
N ASN A 96 -14.28 5.19 2.38
CA ASN A 96 -14.20 4.32 3.56
C ASN A 96 -15.58 3.87 4.08
N THR A 97 -16.64 4.07 3.29
CA THR A 97 -18.02 3.69 3.63
C THR A 97 -18.73 3.15 2.38
N THR A 98 -19.65 2.21 2.59
CA THR A 98 -20.48 1.59 1.54
C THR A 98 -21.77 2.35 1.26
N THR A 99 -22.08 3.40 2.02
CA THR A 99 -23.31 4.19 1.84
C THR A 99 -23.24 4.97 0.54
N SER A 100 -24.07 4.70 -0.47
CA SER A 100 -24.05 5.44 -1.74
C SER A 100 -24.36 6.95 -1.59
N ALA A 101 -23.71 7.79 -2.40
CA ALA A 101 -23.92 9.24 -2.49
C ALA A 101 -23.84 9.70 -3.96
N SER A 102 -24.16 10.97 -4.25
CA SER A 102 -24.16 11.50 -5.62
C SER A 102 -22.80 11.47 -6.32
N TYR A 103 -21.72 11.49 -5.54
CA TYR A 103 -20.33 11.40 -5.99
C TYR A 103 -19.78 9.96 -5.92
N SER A 104 -20.66 8.95 -5.99
CA SER A 104 -20.28 7.52 -5.94
C SER A 104 -20.49 6.83 -7.27
N LEU A 105 -19.53 6.01 -7.65
CA LEU A 105 -19.67 5.02 -8.71
C LEU A 105 -20.54 3.85 -8.25
N THR A 106 -20.91 2.98 -9.19
CA THR A 106 -21.72 1.78 -8.93
C THR A 106 -21.02 0.75 -8.04
N ASN A 107 -19.69 0.70 -8.06
CA ASN A 107 -18.90 -0.10 -7.11
C ASN A 107 -18.80 0.55 -5.71
N GLY A 108 -19.40 1.72 -5.52
CA GLY A 108 -19.42 2.47 -4.27
C GLY A 108 -18.21 3.36 -4.02
N GLN A 109 -17.17 3.29 -4.84
CA GLN A 109 -16.03 4.21 -4.77
C GLN A 109 -16.39 5.63 -5.18
N PHE A 110 -15.48 6.56 -4.91
CA PHE A 110 -15.56 7.92 -5.43
C PHE A 110 -15.63 7.97 -6.96
N ASP A 111 -16.50 8.83 -7.48
CA ASP A 111 -16.48 9.26 -8.88
C ASP A 111 -15.56 10.48 -9.02
N TRP A 112 -14.28 10.22 -9.27
CA TRP A 112 -13.24 11.23 -9.41
C TRP A 112 -13.44 12.17 -10.59
N SER A 113 -14.28 11.80 -11.57
CA SER A 113 -14.65 12.70 -12.66
C SER A 113 -15.42 13.95 -12.19
N GLN A 114 -15.99 13.89 -10.98
CA GLN A 114 -16.70 15.01 -10.35
C GLN A 114 -15.80 15.91 -9.50
N SER A 115 -14.52 15.57 -9.31
CA SER A 115 -13.61 16.39 -8.51
C SER A 115 -13.37 17.76 -9.16
N ILE A 116 -13.24 18.81 -8.33
CA ILE A 116 -12.99 20.17 -8.78
C ILE A 116 -11.66 20.22 -9.55
N GLY A 117 -11.71 20.75 -10.77
CA GLY A 117 -10.55 20.89 -11.64
C GLY A 117 -10.19 19.63 -12.44
N MET A 118 -10.91 18.51 -12.27
CA MET A 118 -10.65 17.28 -13.02
C MET A 118 -10.93 17.45 -14.52
N THR A 119 -9.93 17.15 -15.36
CA THR A 119 -10.03 17.25 -16.83
C THR A 119 -10.07 15.88 -17.53
N ALA A 120 -9.74 14.80 -16.82
CA ALA A 120 -9.67 13.45 -17.38
C ALA A 120 -11.05 12.81 -17.67
N GLY A 121 -12.14 13.43 -17.23
CA GLY A 121 -13.49 12.91 -17.41
C GLY A 121 -13.64 11.51 -16.82
N SER A 122 -14.31 10.59 -17.53
CA SER A 122 -14.51 9.21 -17.06
C SER A 122 -13.21 8.43 -16.87
N SER A 123 -12.13 8.78 -17.58
CA SER A 123 -10.83 8.11 -17.43
C SER A 123 -10.20 8.33 -16.05
N ALA A 124 -10.63 9.38 -15.33
CA ALA A 124 -10.26 9.62 -13.93
C ALA A 124 -10.56 8.41 -13.02
N ASN A 125 -11.53 7.57 -13.39
CA ASN A 125 -11.97 6.42 -12.62
C ASN A 125 -11.45 5.08 -13.15
N THR A 126 -10.86 5.04 -14.35
CA THR A 126 -10.44 3.79 -15.00
C THR A 126 -8.94 3.68 -15.22
N ASN A 127 -8.24 4.82 -15.30
CA ASN A 127 -6.81 4.87 -15.64
C ASN A 127 -5.94 5.31 -14.47
N TYR A 128 -6.56 5.72 -13.35
CA TYR A 128 -5.84 6.29 -12.22
C TYR A 128 -6.34 5.75 -10.88
N VAL A 129 -5.43 5.73 -9.91
CA VAL A 129 -5.71 5.65 -8.47
C VAL A 129 -5.26 6.95 -7.80
N TYR A 130 -5.64 7.18 -6.55
CA TYR A 130 -5.37 8.44 -5.86
C TYR A 130 -4.70 8.16 -4.53
N ALA A 131 -3.56 8.81 -4.26
CA ALA A 131 -2.78 8.63 -3.03
C ALA A 131 -2.96 9.79 -2.06
N ASP A 132 -3.07 9.49 -0.76
CA ASP A 132 -3.00 10.50 0.32
C ASP A 132 -1.55 10.99 0.46
N TYR A 133 -0.60 10.06 0.43
CA TYR A 133 0.82 10.37 0.44
C TYR A 133 1.65 9.31 -0.28
N VAL A 134 2.82 9.76 -0.75
CA VAL A 134 3.77 8.97 -1.52
C VAL A 134 5.17 9.22 -0.97
N PHE A 135 5.89 8.14 -0.69
CA PHE A 135 7.32 8.17 -0.41
C PHE A 135 8.12 7.66 -1.61
N GLN A 136 9.40 8.02 -1.67
CA GLN A 136 10.33 7.51 -2.66
C GLN A 136 11.61 7.03 -1.96
N ILE A 137 12.11 5.87 -2.37
CA ILE A 137 13.43 5.40 -1.95
C ILE A 137 14.49 6.32 -2.60
N PRO A 138 15.41 6.92 -1.82
CA PRO A 138 16.46 7.79 -2.37
C PRO A 138 17.45 6.99 -3.24
N GLY A 139 18.40 7.70 -3.85
CA GLY A 139 19.52 7.11 -4.57
C GLY A 139 19.63 7.56 -6.03
N THR A 140 20.78 7.31 -6.63
CA THR A 140 21.18 7.73 -7.98
C THR A 140 20.97 6.65 -9.04
N GLY A 141 20.44 5.48 -8.66
CA GLY A 141 20.02 4.41 -9.56
C GLY A 141 20.73 3.06 -9.33
N GLN A 142 21.78 3.02 -8.52
CA GLN A 142 22.58 1.81 -8.25
C GLN A 142 23.01 1.67 -6.78
N GLU A 143 22.43 2.44 -5.86
CA GLU A 143 22.88 2.46 -4.46
C GLU A 143 22.26 1.36 -3.61
N TYR A 144 21.02 0.96 -3.92
CA TYR A 144 20.25 0.04 -3.09
C TYR A 144 19.85 -1.23 -3.85
N PRO A 145 20.79 -2.17 -4.09
CA PRO A 145 20.46 -3.43 -4.75
C PRO A 145 19.59 -4.32 -3.86
N ILE A 146 18.55 -4.91 -4.46
CA ILE A 146 17.77 -6.00 -3.89
C ILE A 146 18.13 -7.24 -4.69
N GLU A 147 18.90 -8.14 -4.08
CA GLU A 147 19.33 -9.38 -4.74
C GLU A 147 18.15 -10.34 -4.96
N PRO A 148 18.25 -11.30 -5.91
CA PRO A 148 17.20 -12.27 -6.18
C PRO A 148 16.76 -13.04 -4.93
N GLY A 149 15.49 -12.95 -4.55
CA GLY A 149 14.94 -13.58 -3.34
C GLY A 149 15.20 -12.84 -2.04
N GLU A 150 15.85 -11.67 -2.08
CA GLU A 150 16.01 -10.81 -0.91
C GLU A 150 14.85 -9.81 -0.79
N SER A 151 14.79 -9.15 0.36
CA SER A 151 13.75 -8.18 0.69
C SER A 151 14.34 -6.92 1.31
N ILE A 152 13.63 -5.81 1.13
CA ILE A 152 13.83 -4.58 1.88
C ILE A 152 12.64 -4.32 2.80
N VAL A 153 12.91 -3.78 3.99
CA VAL A 153 11.93 -3.40 5.00
C VAL A 153 11.91 -1.89 5.10
N ILE A 154 10.71 -1.33 4.95
CA ILE A 154 10.42 0.10 5.11
C ILE A 154 9.60 0.25 6.39
N ALA A 155 10.22 0.76 7.44
CA ALA A 155 9.58 0.97 8.72
C ALA A 155 8.85 2.33 8.76
N GLN A 156 7.75 2.40 9.51
CA GLN A 156 7.22 3.69 9.94
C GLN A 156 8.30 4.45 10.74
N SER A 157 8.84 3.80 11.77
CA SER A 157 10.02 4.27 12.52
C SER A 157 10.96 3.09 12.73
N ALA A 158 12.20 3.21 12.29
CA ALA A 158 13.16 2.11 12.32
C ALA A 158 13.83 2.00 13.69
N LEU A 159 13.07 1.59 14.71
CA LEU A 159 13.53 1.53 16.08
C LEU A 159 13.34 0.14 16.67
N ASN A 160 14.05 -0.15 17.76
CA ASN A 160 13.83 -1.36 18.51
C ASN A 160 12.59 -1.22 19.39
N HIS A 161 11.42 -1.51 18.82
CA HIS A 161 10.14 -1.41 19.52
C HIS A 161 9.93 -2.50 20.58
N LYS A 162 10.91 -3.40 20.80
CA LYS A 162 10.93 -4.34 21.93
C LYS A 162 11.57 -3.76 23.19
N SER A 163 12.20 -2.60 23.08
CA SER A 163 12.94 -1.97 24.18
C SER A 163 12.27 -0.67 24.63
N PRO A 164 12.37 -0.30 25.92
CA PRO A 164 11.98 1.03 26.38
C PRO A 164 12.79 2.12 25.68
N MET A 165 12.16 3.26 25.42
CA MET A 165 12.77 4.41 24.74
C MET A 165 12.24 5.73 25.31
N VAL A 166 12.79 6.86 24.86
CA VAL A 166 12.32 8.21 25.21
C VAL A 166 11.82 8.88 23.95
N ASN A 167 10.63 9.48 24.02
CA ASN A 167 10.01 10.15 22.89
C ASN A 167 10.59 11.56 22.66
N ASN A 168 10.21 12.23 21.58
CA ASN A 168 10.74 13.58 21.27
C ASN A 168 10.31 14.68 22.27
N ASN A 169 9.35 14.41 23.16
CA ASN A 169 8.99 15.32 24.26
C ASN A 169 9.81 15.07 25.54
N GLY A 170 10.61 14.00 25.58
CA GLY A 170 11.35 13.58 26.78
C GLY A 170 10.58 12.58 27.67
N ASP A 171 9.41 12.11 27.25
CA ASP A 171 8.63 11.15 28.03
C ASP A 171 9.09 9.70 27.77
N PRO A 172 9.14 8.84 28.81
CA PRO A 172 9.44 7.43 28.62
C PRO A 172 8.31 6.72 27.89
N VAL A 173 8.67 5.87 26.93
CA VAL A 173 7.80 4.94 26.21
C VAL A 173 8.21 3.53 26.61
N THR A 174 7.32 2.85 27.33
CA THR A 174 7.57 1.49 27.86
C THR A 174 6.91 0.43 27.00
N VAL A 175 7.59 -0.69 26.85
CA VAL A 175 7.07 -1.92 26.21
C VAL A 175 7.07 -2.99 27.29
N ASN A 176 5.88 -3.47 27.65
CA ASN A 176 5.72 -4.40 28.78
C ASN A 176 5.87 -5.86 28.34
N ASP A 177 5.43 -6.17 27.12
CA ASP A 177 5.58 -7.49 26.52
C ASP A 177 6.26 -7.39 25.15
N PRO A 178 7.60 -7.55 25.11
CA PRO A 178 8.39 -7.54 23.89
C PRO A 178 8.01 -8.64 22.87
N SER A 179 7.27 -9.67 23.27
CA SER A 179 6.84 -10.74 22.37
C SER A 179 5.68 -10.34 21.45
N LEU A 180 4.99 -9.24 21.77
CA LEU A 180 3.86 -8.72 21.00
C LEU A 180 4.27 -7.71 19.92
N THR A 181 5.56 -7.35 19.81
CA THR A 181 6.03 -6.31 18.89
C THR A 181 7.36 -6.73 18.24
N VAL A 182 7.82 -5.95 17.26
CA VAL A 182 8.96 -6.28 16.41
C VAL A 182 10.15 -5.35 16.68
N ASP A 183 11.34 -5.78 16.31
CA ASP A 183 12.50 -4.90 16.26
C ASP A 183 12.68 -4.45 14.80
N LEU A 184 12.56 -3.14 14.56
CA LEU A 184 12.73 -2.52 13.24
C LEU A 184 14.00 -1.68 13.17
N SER A 185 14.89 -1.74 14.16
CA SER A 185 16.15 -0.98 14.15
C SER A 185 17.11 -1.38 13.03
N GLY A 186 16.90 -2.55 12.41
CA GLY A 186 17.61 -3.03 11.23
C GLY A 186 16.80 -2.98 9.93
N ALA A 187 15.76 -2.15 9.86
CA ALA A 187 15.08 -1.85 8.60
C ALA A 187 16.03 -1.16 7.61
N ASP A 188 15.76 -1.31 6.31
CA ASP A 188 16.59 -0.70 5.26
C ASP A 188 16.29 0.80 5.11
N PHE A 189 15.02 1.16 5.31
CA PHE A 189 14.54 2.55 5.25
C PHE A 189 13.54 2.86 6.36
N GLU A 190 13.40 4.15 6.68
CA GLU A 190 12.34 4.67 7.54
C GLU A 190 11.59 5.87 6.95
N ALA A 191 10.36 6.07 7.39
CA ALA A 191 9.49 7.14 6.91
C ALA A 191 9.46 8.34 7.87
N TYR A 192 10.64 8.91 8.15
CA TYR A 192 10.78 10.06 9.04
C TYR A 192 10.18 11.33 8.44
N LEU A 193 9.34 12.04 9.20
CA LEU A 193 8.72 13.30 8.76
C LEU A 193 9.29 14.52 9.48
N GLY A 194 10.15 14.37 10.49
CA GLY A 194 10.56 15.48 11.34
C GLY A 194 11.16 16.67 10.57
N ASP A 195 12.05 16.42 9.62
CA ASP A 195 12.64 17.47 8.78
C ASP A 195 11.61 18.20 7.93
N PHE A 196 10.70 17.47 7.30
CA PHE A 196 9.59 18.06 6.56
C PHE A 196 8.69 18.90 7.47
N ARG A 197 8.35 18.39 8.66
CA ARG A 197 7.51 19.11 9.63
C ARG A 197 8.16 20.43 10.04
N LEU A 198 9.47 20.43 10.32
CA LEU A 198 10.22 21.65 10.61
C LEU A 198 10.23 22.61 9.42
N SER A 199 10.38 22.10 8.19
CA SER A 199 10.40 22.92 6.96
C SER A 199 9.10 23.70 6.72
N ILE A 200 7.97 23.18 7.21
CA ILE A 200 6.65 23.84 7.13
C ILE A 200 6.29 24.61 8.42
N GLY A 201 7.25 24.84 9.31
CA GLY A 201 7.05 25.58 10.56
C GLY A 201 6.26 24.83 11.63
N SER A 202 6.18 23.51 11.54
CA SER A 202 5.54 22.63 12.54
C SER A 202 6.57 21.98 13.47
N THR A 203 6.10 21.42 14.58
CA THR A 203 6.94 20.64 15.50
C THR A 203 7.06 19.19 15.03
N VAL A 204 8.20 18.55 15.30
CA VAL A 204 8.38 17.10 15.14
C VAL A 204 7.36 16.36 16.01
N TYR A 205 6.80 15.26 15.50
CA TYR A 205 5.83 14.47 16.26
C TYR A 205 6.52 13.69 17.37
N GLN A 206 5.84 13.51 18.50
CA GLN A 206 6.47 12.91 19.68
C GLN A 206 6.97 11.48 19.43
N TYR A 207 6.28 10.70 18.58
CA TYR A 207 6.61 9.31 18.30
C TYR A 207 7.39 9.09 17.00
N ASP A 208 7.52 10.11 16.14
CA ASP A 208 8.33 10.07 14.92
C ASP A 208 9.79 10.40 15.28
N ILE A 209 10.47 9.41 15.86
CA ILE A 209 11.80 9.54 16.46
C ILE A 209 12.83 9.07 15.44
N GLN A 210 13.81 9.92 15.15
CA GLN A 210 14.80 9.64 14.11
C GLN A 210 15.77 8.52 14.50
N ASN A 211 16.01 7.57 13.58
CA ASN A 211 17.14 6.65 13.65
C ASN A 211 18.22 7.05 12.63
N PRO A 212 19.27 7.77 13.03
CA PRO A 212 20.31 8.24 12.11
C PRO A 212 21.17 7.13 11.49
N ALA A 213 20.99 5.86 11.91
CA ALA A 213 21.65 4.71 11.30
C ALA A 213 20.85 4.09 10.14
N VAL A 214 19.60 4.52 9.92
CA VAL A 214 18.72 4.04 8.85
C VAL A 214 18.48 5.19 7.88
N THR A 215 18.33 4.85 6.59
CA THR A 215 18.14 5.86 5.55
C THR A 215 16.69 6.33 5.52
N ASP A 216 16.48 7.64 5.56
CA ASP A 216 15.15 8.22 5.41
C ASP A 216 14.63 8.08 3.97
N LEU A 217 13.35 7.76 3.84
CA LEU A 217 12.62 7.92 2.59
C LEU A 217 12.49 9.40 2.23
N LEU A 218 12.48 9.69 0.93
CA LEU A 218 12.07 11.00 0.45
C LEU A 218 10.55 11.12 0.50
N ILE A 219 10.06 12.28 0.93
CA ILE A 219 8.63 12.60 0.91
C ILE A 219 8.29 13.15 -0.48
N ALA A 220 7.87 12.27 -1.38
CA ALA A 220 7.51 12.66 -2.75
C ALA A 220 6.18 13.43 -2.78
N TYR A 221 5.22 13.05 -1.95
CA TYR A 221 3.93 13.75 -1.81
C TYR A 221 3.36 13.62 -0.40
N TRP A 222 3.04 14.74 0.24
CA TRP A 222 2.36 14.81 1.56
C TRP A 222 1.24 15.86 1.54
N GLY A 223 0.62 16.04 0.38
CA GLY A 223 -0.17 17.21 0.03
C GLY A 223 0.66 18.30 -0.67
N ARG A 224 0.06 19.47 -0.84
CA ARG A 224 0.67 20.62 -1.54
C ARG A 224 0.85 21.81 -0.60
N PRO A 225 1.73 22.79 -0.91
CA PRO A 225 1.89 23.99 -0.10
C PRO A 225 0.56 24.63 0.31
N GLY A 226 0.35 24.77 1.62
CA GLY A 226 -0.90 25.29 2.21
C GLY A 226 -2.00 24.25 2.49
N TYR A 227 -1.84 23.00 2.04
CA TYR A 227 -2.83 21.93 2.12
C TYR A 227 -2.18 20.55 2.37
N TYR A 228 -1.29 20.49 3.36
CA TYR A 228 -0.60 19.26 3.73
C TYR A 228 -1.53 18.30 4.49
N SER A 229 -1.22 16.99 4.43
CA SER A 229 -1.90 16.01 5.27
C SER A 229 -1.72 16.35 6.76
N GLY A 230 -2.78 16.14 7.53
CA GLY A 230 -2.76 16.31 8.99
C GLY A 230 -2.04 15.19 9.73
N ASN A 231 -1.73 14.08 9.06
CA ASN A 231 -0.94 13.00 9.62
C ASN A 231 0.46 13.52 9.96
N LYS A 232 0.94 13.12 11.13
CA LYS A 232 2.23 13.59 11.68
C LYS A 232 3.31 12.51 11.66
N ASP A 233 3.01 11.38 11.05
CA ASP A 233 3.79 10.15 10.99
C ASP A 233 3.32 9.33 9.76
N PHE A 234 4.08 8.31 9.33
CA PHE A 234 3.64 7.37 8.29
C PHE A 234 2.63 6.35 8.84
N LEU A 235 1.45 6.86 9.20
CA LEU A 235 0.44 6.07 9.89
C LEU A 235 -0.31 5.17 8.91
N MET A 236 -0.19 3.86 9.11
CA MET A 236 -1.06 2.88 8.47
C MET A 236 -2.29 2.65 9.37
N ASP A 237 -3.48 2.63 8.78
CA ASP A 237 -4.74 2.50 9.50
C ASP A 237 -4.85 1.12 10.15
N ASN A 238 -4.70 1.03 11.48
CA ASN A 238 -4.73 -0.24 12.22
C ASN A 238 -5.97 -1.10 11.92
N PRO A 239 -7.17 -0.53 11.71
CA PRO A 239 -8.33 -1.31 11.27
C PRO A 239 -8.23 -1.95 9.88
N GLY A 240 -7.38 -1.45 8.98
CA GLY A 240 -7.15 -2.01 7.64
C GLY A 240 -7.94 -1.34 6.53
N ARG A 241 -8.12 -0.01 6.58
CA ARG A 241 -8.83 0.75 5.53
C ARG A 241 -7.95 1.32 4.43
N ASP A 242 -6.65 1.09 4.48
CA ASP A 242 -5.71 1.58 3.47
C ASP A 242 -5.47 0.57 2.34
N SER A 243 -4.90 1.04 1.24
CA SER A 243 -4.37 0.18 0.19
C SER A 243 -2.99 0.70 -0.18
N PHE A 244 -2.06 -0.19 -0.51
CA PHE A 244 -0.68 0.19 -0.76
C PHE A 244 -0.27 -0.22 -2.17
N ILE A 245 0.53 0.61 -2.82
CA ILE A 245 1.11 0.33 -4.13
C ILE A 245 2.60 0.61 -4.11
N ILE A 246 3.32 -0.10 -4.98
CA ILE A 246 4.66 0.27 -5.41
C ILE A 246 4.66 0.56 -6.91
N PHE A 247 5.37 1.60 -7.31
CA PHE A 247 5.38 2.05 -8.70
C PHE A 247 6.67 2.78 -9.05
N ARG A 248 6.90 2.96 -10.35
CA ARG A 248 7.99 3.81 -10.87
C ARG A 248 7.43 4.81 -11.85
N SER A 249 8.01 6.00 -11.84
CA SER A 249 7.63 7.06 -12.77
C SER A 249 8.84 7.66 -13.45
N GLU A 250 8.72 7.93 -14.74
CA GLU A 250 9.74 8.65 -15.52
C GLU A 250 9.76 10.14 -15.15
N ASP A 251 8.58 10.73 -14.89
CA ASP A 251 8.45 12.14 -14.52
C ASP A 251 7.28 12.35 -13.54
N PHE A 252 7.55 12.03 -12.28
CA PHE A 252 6.61 12.21 -11.17
C PHE A 252 6.15 13.67 -11.00
N SER A 253 6.93 14.65 -11.48
CA SER A 253 6.58 16.07 -11.35
C SER A 253 5.37 16.48 -12.19
N THR A 254 4.99 15.65 -13.17
CA THR A 254 3.81 15.87 -14.03
C THR A 254 2.50 15.44 -13.38
N TYR A 255 2.55 14.70 -12.27
CA TYR A 255 1.37 14.16 -11.64
C TYR A 255 0.49 15.28 -11.07
N GLN A 256 -0.81 15.16 -11.32
CA GLN A 256 -1.80 16.10 -10.82
C GLN A 256 -2.35 15.63 -9.47
N ASN A 257 -2.96 16.54 -8.72
CA ASN A 257 -3.65 16.23 -7.47
C ASN A 257 -4.99 16.94 -7.42
N PHE A 258 -5.96 16.28 -6.80
CA PHE A 258 -7.36 16.72 -6.81
C PHE A 258 -7.98 16.56 -5.42
N PRO A 259 -8.93 17.42 -5.03
CA PRO A 259 -9.70 17.19 -3.82
C PRO A 259 -10.57 15.94 -3.96
N ASP A 260 -11.02 15.36 -2.86
CA ASP A 260 -11.96 14.25 -2.95
C ASP A 260 -13.29 14.72 -3.59
N PRO A 261 -14.02 13.85 -4.32
CA PRO A 261 -15.23 14.24 -5.03
C PRO A 261 -16.41 14.73 -4.16
N SER A 262 -16.33 14.65 -2.83
CA SER A 262 -17.36 15.23 -1.96
C SER A 262 -17.16 16.73 -1.72
N VAL A 263 -15.98 17.28 -2.05
CA VAL A 263 -15.68 18.71 -1.91
C VAL A 263 -16.42 19.51 -2.98
N THR A 264 -17.32 20.39 -2.54
CA THR A 264 -18.11 21.28 -3.42
C THR A 264 -17.52 22.68 -3.54
N ALA A 265 -16.65 23.08 -2.61
CA ALA A 265 -15.89 24.32 -2.64
C ALA A 265 -14.55 24.14 -1.88
N GLU A 266 -13.47 24.65 -2.46
CA GLU A 266 -12.14 24.61 -1.84
C GLU A 266 -12.03 25.63 -0.71
N GLY A 267 -11.33 25.26 0.37
CA GLY A 267 -11.04 26.11 1.51
C GLY A 267 -9.77 25.65 2.21
N SER A 268 -9.31 26.33 3.26
CA SER A 268 -8.01 26.10 3.93
C SER A 268 -7.80 24.69 4.49
N SER A 269 -8.86 23.89 4.64
CA SER A 269 -8.80 22.50 5.12
C SER A 269 -8.95 21.45 4.01
N THR A 270 -9.09 21.87 2.75
CA THR A 270 -9.23 20.93 1.62
C THR A 270 -7.95 20.10 1.47
N LYS A 271 -8.09 18.78 1.47
CA LYS A 271 -7.01 17.85 1.17
C LYS A 271 -6.96 17.58 -0.33
N TYR A 272 -5.79 17.23 -0.83
CA TYR A 272 -5.57 16.87 -2.23
C TYR A 272 -4.90 15.51 -2.30
N PHE A 273 -5.35 14.70 -3.24
CA PHE A 273 -4.89 13.34 -3.43
C PHE A 273 -4.19 13.25 -4.78
N LEU A 274 -2.98 12.70 -4.78
CA LEU A 274 -2.14 12.61 -5.98
C LEU A 274 -2.72 11.56 -6.92
N GLN A 275 -3.01 11.94 -8.15
CA GLN A 275 -3.49 11.06 -9.21
C GLN A 275 -2.31 10.28 -9.79
N ILE A 276 -2.35 8.95 -9.67
CA ILE A 276 -1.28 8.03 -10.09
C ILE A 276 -1.82 7.16 -11.24
N PRO A 277 -1.16 7.14 -12.41
CA PRO A 277 -1.51 6.25 -13.51
C PRO A 277 -1.40 4.78 -13.09
N ILE A 278 -2.46 4.01 -13.32
CA ILE A 278 -2.46 2.57 -13.00
C ILE A 278 -1.37 1.83 -13.79
N ALA A 279 -1.08 2.28 -15.02
CA ALA A 279 -0.07 1.68 -15.89
C ALA A 279 1.36 1.75 -15.32
N GLU A 280 1.62 2.60 -14.33
CA GLU A 280 2.94 2.76 -13.69
C GLU A 280 3.10 1.87 -12.45
N ILE A 281 2.00 1.27 -11.97
CA ILE A 281 1.99 0.39 -10.80
C ILE A 281 2.71 -0.93 -11.12
N ILE A 282 3.65 -1.29 -10.25
CA ILE A 282 4.38 -2.56 -10.30
C ILE A 282 3.60 -3.63 -9.53
N ASP A 283 3.14 -3.30 -8.33
CA ASP A 283 2.37 -4.19 -7.47
C ASP A 283 1.48 -3.36 -6.51
N GLY A 284 0.39 -3.96 -6.04
CA GLY A 284 -0.54 -3.31 -5.12
C GLY A 284 -1.36 -4.30 -4.29
N VAL A 285 -1.66 -3.91 -3.06
CA VAL A 285 -2.41 -4.71 -2.10
C VAL A 285 -3.55 -3.87 -1.52
N ASP A 286 -4.78 -4.36 -1.68
CA ASP A 286 -5.98 -3.76 -1.11
C ASP A 286 -6.24 -4.39 0.27
N LEU A 287 -6.17 -3.58 1.33
CA LEU A 287 -6.57 -4.05 2.66
C LEU A 287 -8.08 -3.88 2.87
N GLN A 288 -8.62 -4.67 3.78
CA GLN A 288 -10.00 -4.56 4.20
C GLN A 288 -10.12 -4.43 5.72
N HIS A 289 -11.10 -3.62 6.12
CA HIS A 289 -11.42 -3.41 7.52
C HIS A 289 -11.77 -4.75 8.19
N TYR A 290 -11.15 -5.05 9.34
CA TYR A 290 -11.34 -6.33 10.03
C TYR A 290 -12.80 -6.61 10.42
N ASN A 291 -13.54 -5.57 10.83
CA ASN A 291 -14.98 -5.67 11.13
C ASN A 291 -15.80 -5.78 9.82
N PRO A 292 -16.52 -6.90 9.60
CA PRO A 292 -17.37 -7.07 8.41
C PRO A 292 -18.50 -6.05 8.28
N SER A 293 -18.93 -5.42 9.38
CA SER A 293 -19.95 -4.36 9.37
C SER A 293 -19.38 -2.97 9.04
N SER A 294 -18.07 -2.85 8.86
CA SER A 294 -17.38 -1.59 8.55
C SER A 294 -16.49 -1.72 7.31
N GLN A 295 -16.83 -2.67 6.42
CA GLN A 295 -16.14 -2.82 5.15
C GLN A 295 -16.21 -1.53 4.34
N ARG A 296 -15.17 -1.34 3.52
CA ARG A 296 -15.11 -0.28 2.51
C ARG A 296 -15.11 -0.87 1.11
N PRO A 297 -15.56 -0.11 0.10
CA PRO A 297 -15.35 -0.46 -1.31
C PRO A 297 -13.86 -0.66 -1.62
N LYS A 298 -13.51 -1.56 -2.54
CA LYS A 298 -12.13 -1.71 -3.04
C LYS A 298 -11.66 -0.42 -3.69
N ILE A 299 -10.38 -0.10 -3.49
CA ILE A 299 -9.74 1.07 -4.09
C ILE A 299 -9.01 0.64 -5.35
N LEU A 300 -8.32 -0.50 -5.28
CA LEU A 300 -7.51 -0.98 -6.39
C LEU A 300 -8.40 -1.61 -7.46
N PRO A 301 -8.15 -1.30 -8.75
CA PRO A 301 -8.80 -1.99 -9.85
C PRO A 301 -8.34 -3.45 -9.90
N SER A 302 -9.16 -4.32 -10.48
CA SER A 302 -8.91 -5.76 -10.50
C SER A 302 -7.69 -6.20 -11.32
N GLU A 303 -7.13 -5.32 -12.15
CA GLU A 303 -5.85 -5.58 -12.84
C GLU A 303 -4.64 -5.44 -11.92
N VAL A 304 -4.76 -4.68 -10.83
CA VAL A 304 -3.71 -4.52 -9.81
C VAL A 304 -3.99 -5.48 -8.65
N ASP A 305 -5.21 -5.44 -8.09
CA ASP A 305 -5.65 -6.38 -7.06
C ASP A 305 -7.14 -6.68 -7.21
N ALA A 306 -7.46 -7.93 -7.54
CA ALA A 306 -8.81 -8.40 -7.76
C ALA A 306 -9.64 -8.49 -6.48
N SER A 307 -9.02 -8.62 -5.31
CA SER A 307 -9.72 -8.83 -4.04
C SER A 307 -9.07 -8.01 -2.93
N TYR A 308 -9.14 -8.46 -1.69
CA TYR A 308 -8.53 -7.79 -0.56
C TYR A 308 -8.10 -8.82 0.48
N ILE A 309 -7.23 -8.39 1.40
CA ILE A 309 -6.84 -9.15 2.58
C ILE A 309 -6.96 -8.27 3.83
N GLY A 310 -7.06 -8.87 5.02
CA GLY A 310 -6.99 -8.10 6.26
C GLY A 310 -6.75 -8.96 7.49
N CYS A 311 -6.17 -8.36 8.53
CA CYS A 311 -6.03 -8.89 9.87
C CYS A 311 -7.40 -9.05 10.55
N ASP A 312 -7.43 -9.78 11.67
CA ASP A 312 -8.66 -10.10 12.40
C ASP A 312 -9.09 -8.98 13.39
N ALA A 313 -8.16 -8.11 13.77
CA ALA A 313 -8.40 -6.96 14.64
C ALA A 313 -7.30 -5.90 14.47
N ALA A 314 -7.57 -4.69 14.95
CA ALA A 314 -6.54 -3.70 15.19
C ALA A 314 -5.76 -4.03 16.49
N PHE A 315 -4.49 -3.63 16.55
CA PHE A 315 -3.60 -3.73 17.72
C PHE A 315 -3.39 -5.16 18.24
N ASN A 316 -3.38 -6.15 17.34
CA ASN A 316 -3.28 -7.57 17.67
C ASN A 316 -1.98 -8.23 17.18
N SER A 317 -1.01 -7.44 16.74
CA SER A 317 0.32 -7.86 16.27
C SER A 317 0.32 -8.67 14.96
N GLN A 318 -0.85 -8.87 14.35
CA GLN A 318 -0.95 -9.59 13.09
C GLN A 318 -0.44 -8.74 11.93
N ALA A 319 0.13 -9.42 10.94
CA ALA A 319 0.44 -8.86 9.63
C ALA A 319 -0.21 -9.71 8.54
N VAL A 320 -0.35 -9.14 7.36
CA VAL A 320 -0.61 -9.93 6.14
C VAL A 320 0.72 -10.17 5.44
N ILE A 321 0.97 -11.41 5.03
CA ILE A 321 2.20 -11.82 4.33
C ILE A 321 1.88 -12.65 3.10
N ARG A 322 2.62 -12.44 2.02
CA ARG A 322 2.49 -13.19 0.77
C ARG A 322 2.91 -14.64 0.97
N LYS A 323 2.18 -15.57 0.36
CA LYS A 323 2.46 -17.00 0.38
C LYS A 323 3.72 -17.30 -0.41
N THR A 324 4.47 -18.30 0.02
CA THR A 324 5.54 -18.89 -0.77
C THR A 324 4.92 -19.77 -1.86
N LYS A 325 5.13 -19.42 -3.14
CA LYS A 325 4.74 -20.24 -4.29
C LYS A 325 5.68 -21.42 -4.45
N SER A 326 6.99 -21.15 -4.41
CA SER A 326 8.02 -22.18 -4.54
C SER A 326 9.39 -21.71 -4.04
N THR A 327 10.34 -22.64 -3.92
CA THR A 327 11.74 -22.34 -3.69
C THR A 327 12.57 -23.00 -4.80
N ILE A 328 13.37 -22.20 -5.52
CA ILE A 328 14.22 -22.69 -6.62
C ILE A 328 15.66 -22.34 -6.29
N ASN A 329 16.51 -23.35 -6.12
CA ASN A 329 17.94 -23.19 -5.80
C ASN A 329 18.21 -22.28 -4.58
N GLY A 330 17.36 -22.37 -3.55
CA GLY A 330 17.44 -21.55 -2.33
C GLY A 330 16.77 -20.18 -2.44
N ARG A 331 16.42 -19.71 -3.65
CA ARG A 331 15.64 -18.50 -3.86
C ARG A 331 14.15 -18.76 -3.64
N VAL A 332 13.53 -18.01 -2.74
CA VAL A 332 12.08 -18.07 -2.51
C VAL A 332 11.37 -17.26 -3.60
N ILE A 333 10.26 -17.79 -4.09
CA ILE A 333 9.36 -17.11 -5.04
C ILE A 333 8.01 -17.02 -4.36
N LEU A 334 7.48 -15.81 -4.25
CA LEU A 334 6.19 -15.50 -3.66
C LEU A 334 5.06 -15.59 -4.70
N GLU A 335 3.88 -15.97 -4.22
CA GLU A 335 2.66 -15.99 -5.02
C GLU A 335 2.23 -14.57 -5.38
N ASP A 336 1.94 -14.33 -6.65
CA ASP A 336 1.47 -13.05 -7.14
C ASP A 336 0.46 -13.31 -8.27
N THR A 337 -0.80 -13.40 -7.88
CA THR A 337 -1.91 -13.59 -8.80
C THR A 337 -2.71 -12.31 -8.98
N ASN A 338 -2.17 -11.14 -8.63
CA ASN A 338 -2.89 -9.86 -8.55
C ASN A 338 -4.24 -10.01 -7.81
N ASN A 339 -4.24 -10.81 -6.73
CA ASN A 339 -5.44 -11.09 -5.95
C ASN A 339 -5.05 -11.38 -4.51
N SER A 340 -5.13 -10.36 -3.66
CA SER A 340 -4.60 -10.45 -2.29
C SER A 340 -5.26 -11.55 -1.44
N ALA A 341 -6.50 -11.93 -1.73
CA ALA A 341 -7.17 -13.04 -1.04
C ALA A 341 -6.54 -14.41 -1.38
N ASN A 342 -5.97 -14.55 -2.58
CA ASN A 342 -5.25 -15.74 -2.99
C ASN A 342 -3.78 -15.68 -2.57
N ASP A 343 -3.18 -14.48 -2.62
CA ASP A 343 -1.73 -14.32 -2.53
C ASP A 343 -1.24 -14.24 -1.08
N PHE A 344 -2.08 -13.78 -0.15
CA PHE A 344 -1.68 -13.53 1.24
C PHE A 344 -2.29 -14.51 2.25
N VAL A 345 -1.59 -14.65 3.37
CA VAL A 345 -2.07 -15.24 4.62
C VAL A 345 -1.87 -14.25 5.77
N LYS A 346 -2.52 -14.51 6.90
CA LYS A 346 -2.34 -13.73 8.12
C LYS A 346 -1.27 -14.39 8.99
N LEU A 347 -0.33 -13.61 9.49
CA LEU A 347 0.56 -14.03 10.55
C LEU A 347 -0.06 -13.68 11.90
N ALA A 348 0.09 -14.57 12.89
CA ALA A 348 -0.26 -14.26 14.27
C ALA A 348 0.65 -13.17 14.88
N MET A 349 1.87 -13.06 14.36
CA MET A 349 2.87 -12.07 14.77
C MET A 349 3.67 -11.64 13.54
N ALA A 350 3.80 -10.33 13.32
CA ALA A 350 4.62 -9.80 12.24
C ALA A 350 6.06 -10.34 12.29
N ASN A 351 6.61 -10.66 11.12
CA ASN A 351 7.87 -11.37 10.99
C ASN A 351 8.75 -10.71 9.91
N PRO A 352 9.35 -9.53 10.17
CA PRO A 352 10.14 -8.81 9.20
C PRO A 352 11.27 -9.70 8.66
N ARG A 353 11.47 -9.71 7.33
CA ARG A 353 12.40 -10.59 6.58
C ARG A 353 12.03 -12.08 6.57
N GLY A 354 11.12 -12.53 7.42
CA GLY A 354 10.64 -13.90 7.43
C GLY A 354 9.67 -14.22 6.28
N PHE A 355 9.33 -15.49 6.09
CA PHE A 355 8.38 -15.96 5.09
C PHE A 355 7.14 -16.57 5.74
N ALA A 356 6.06 -16.73 4.97
CA ALA A 356 4.87 -17.44 5.41
C ALA A 356 5.25 -18.91 5.70
N ASN A 357 5.09 -19.34 6.95
CA ASN A 357 5.32 -20.72 7.40
C ASN A 357 4.01 -21.50 7.46
#